data_AF-A0A268QW28-F1
#
_entry.id   AF-A0A268QW28-F1
#
_cell.length_a   1.000
_cell.length_b   1.000
_cell.length_c   1.000
_cell.angle_alpha   90.00
_cell.angle_beta   90.00
_cell.angle_gamma   90.00
#
_symmetry.space_group_name_H-M   'P 1'
#
loop_
_entity.id
_entity.type
_entity.pdbx_description
1 polymer ?
#
loop_
_entity_poly.entity_id
_entity_poly.type
_entity_poly.pdbx_seq_one_letter_code
_entity_poly.pdbx_strand_id
1 'polypeptide(L)' 'LGTSSSTVIRRFKEVAKDQITSGVRLPKVIAIDEYKGDTDAGTYQLIIANAETHEPIDILPNRRKDTIKDYL' A
#
# COMPACT_ATOMS: atom_id res chain seq x y z
N LEU A 1 -14.96 9.59 -28.26
CA LEU A 1 -14.41 10.70 -27.45
C LEU A 1 -14.16 10.17 -26.05
N GLY A 2 -12.93 9.76 -25.77
CA GLY A 2 -12.54 9.14 -24.51
C GLY A 2 -11.43 9.96 -23.85
N THR A 3 -11.46 10.03 -22.53
CA THR A 3 -10.40 10.64 -21.72
C THR A 3 -9.12 9.81 -21.85
N SER A 4 -7.96 10.45 -22.04
CA SER A 4 -6.68 9.73 -22.08
C SER A 4 -6.37 9.07 -20.73
N SER A 5 -5.66 7.94 -20.75
CA SER A 5 -5.16 7.28 -19.53
C SER A 5 -4.38 8.24 -18.62
N SER A 6 -3.56 9.12 -19.22
CA SER A 6 -2.82 10.16 -18.50
C SER A 6 -3.74 11.13 -17.74
N THR A 7 -4.87 11.51 -18.34
CA THR A 7 -5.85 12.40 -17.71
C THR A 7 -6.60 11.68 -16.58
N VAL A 8 -6.90 10.39 -16.75
CA VAL A 8 -7.50 9.56 -15.68
C VAL A 8 -6.55 9.45 -14.49
N ILE A 9 -5.28 9.09 -14.71
CA ILE A 9 -4.27 8.95 -13.65
C ILE A 9 -4.10 10.27 -12.89
N ARG A 10 -4.05 11.40 -13.61
CA ARG A 10 -3.90 12.71 -12.96
C ARG A 10 -5.09 13.03 -12.05
N ARG A 11 -6.32 12.82 -12.52
CA ARG A 11 -7.53 13.03 -11.71
C ARG A 11 -7.59 12.08 -10.51
N PHE A 12 -7.19 10.82 -10.69
CA PHE A 12 -7.11 9.88 -9.58
C PHE A 12 -6.14 10.35 -8.51
N LYS A 13 -4.94 10.82 -8.89
CA LYS A 13 -3.96 11.37 -7.94
C LYS A 13 -4.48 12.59 -7.19
N GLU A 14 -5.26 13.45 -7.83
CA GLU A 14 -5.89 14.61 -7.18
C GLU A 14 -6.88 14.13 -6.10
N VAL A 15 -7.78 13.20 -6.42
CA VAL A 15 -8.77 12.66 -5.47
C VAL A 15 -8.12 11.84 -4.35
N ALA A 16 -7.10 11.03 -4.67
CA ALA A 16 -6.43 10.18 -3.70
C ALA A 16 -5.72 10.98 -2.59
N LYS A 17 -5.20 12.17 -2.89
CA LYS A 17 -4.58 13.05 -1.89
C LYS A 17 -5.53 13.42 -0.76
N ASP A 18 -6.81 13.65 -1.10
CA ASP A 18 -7.84 14.01 -0.12
C ASP A 18 -8.32 12.80 0.69
N GLN A 19 -8.06 11.57 0.21
CA GLN A 19 -8.43 10.31 0.85
C GLN A 19 -7.32 9.71 1.71
N ILE A 20 -6.06 10.14 1.54
CA ILE A 20 -4.95 9.75 2.40
C ILE A 20 -5.11 10.49 3.73
N THR A 21 -5.86 9.88 4.65
CA THR A 21 -5.95 10.34 6.04
C THR A 21 -4.60 10.15 6.72
N SER A 22 -4.04 11.23 7.26
CA SER A 22 -2.82 11.18 8.04
C SER A 22 -3.06 10.40 9.34
N GLY A 23 -2.46 9.21 9.44
CA GLY A 23 -2.45 8.40 10.66
C GLY A 23 -3.35 7.17 10.56
N VAL A 24 -2.90 6.15 9.82
CA VAL A 24 -3.47 4.81 9.94
C VAL A 24 -3.02 4.24 11.28
N ARG A 25 -3.93 4.16 12.24
CA ARG A 25 -3.66 3.47 13.51
C ARG A 25 -3.62 1.97 13.23
N LEU A 26 -2.46 1.34 13.46
CA LEU A 26 -2.35 -0.10 13.34
C LEU A 26 -3.32 -0.79 14.31
N PRO A 27 -4.06 -1.82 13.85
CA PRO A 27 -4.90 -2.63 14.72
C PRO A 27 -4.04 -3.41 15.71
N LYS A 28 -4.68 -3.99 16.72
CA LYS A 28 -4.00 -4.78 17.77
C LYS A 28 -3.19 -5.95 17.19
N VAL A 29 -3.67 -6.55 16.11
CA VAL A 29 -3.04 -7.67 15.44
C VAL A 29 -3.00 -7.40 13.94
N ILE A 30 -1.80 -7.49 13.36
CA ILE A 30 -1.58 -7.37 11.92
C ILE A 30 -1.08 -8.69 11.35
N ALA A 31 -1.48 -8.98 10.12
CA ALA A 31 -0.92 -10.04 9.30
C ALA A 31 0.11 -9.43 8.34
N ILE A 32 1.23 -10.11 8.17
CA ILE A 32 2.31 -9.72 7.27
C ILE A 32 2.54 -10.88 6.31
N ASP A 33 2.40 -10.64 5.01
CA ASP A 33 2.60 -11.67 3.99
C ASP A 33 3.32 -11.10 2.76
N GLU A 34 3.92 -11.96 1.95
CA GLU A 34 4.58 -11.58 0.71
C GLU A 34 3.78 -12.01 -0.50
N TYR A 35 3.65 -11.11 -1.46
CA TYR A 35 3.06 -11.42 -2.76
C TYR A 35 3.99 -11.01 -3.89
N LYS A 36 3.85 -11.70 -5.02
CA LYS A 36 4.62 -11.38 -6.22
C LYS A 36 3.99 -10.19 -6.93
N GLY A 37 4.76 -9.14 -7.13
CA GLY A 37 4.38 -8.02 -7.98
C GLY A 37 5.59 -7.46 -8.69
N ASP A 38 5.37 -6.98 -9.90
CA ASP A 38 6.44 -6.46 -10.75
C ASP A 38 6.55 -4.95 -10.51
N THR A 39 7.42 -4.56 -9.58
CA THR A 39 7.66 -3.17 -9.22
C THR A 39 9.14 -2.84 -9.36
N ASP A 40 9.47 -1.55 -9.50
CA ASP A 40 10.86 -1.09 -9.55
C ASP A 40 11.64 -1.41 -8.26
N ALA A 41 10.93 -1.70 -7.15
CA ALA A 41 11.53 -2.10 -5.87
C ALA A 41 11.89 -3.61 -5.80
N GLY A 42 11.43 -4.41 -6.77
CA GLY A 42 11.70 -5.84 -6.87
C GLY A 42 10.45 -6.66 -7.18
N THR A 43 10.64 -7.99 -7.20
CA THR A 43 9.62 -8.98 -7.59
C THR A 43 8.62 -9.34 -6.48
N TYR A 44 8.98 -9.06 -5.22
CA TYR A 44 8.13 -9.39 -4.06
C TYR A 44 7.89 -8.14 -3.23
N GLN A 45 6.63 -7.91 -2.91
CA GLN A 45 6.17 -6.83 -2.04
C GLN A 45 5.56 -7.44 -0.79
N LEU A 46 5.55 -6.66 0.28
CA LEU A 46 5.06 -7.07 1.57
C LEU A 46 3.71 -6.41 1.82
N ILE A 47 2.66 -7.18 2.05
CA ILE A 47 1.34 -6.67 2.41
C ILE A 47 1.16 -6.70 3.93
N ILE A 48 0.68 -5.59 4.48
CA ILE A 48 0.22 -5.48 5.86
C ILE A 48 -1.30 -5.48 5.81
N ALA A 49 -1.92 -6.44 6.50
CA ALA A 49 -3.37 -6.56 6.57
C ALA A 49 -3.84 -6.60 8.03
N ASN A 50 -5.10 -6.25 8.25
CA ASN A 50 -5.74 -6.49 9.53
C ASN A 50 -5.94 -8.00 9.69
N ALA A 51 -5.40 -8.59 10.76
CA ALA A 51 -5.47 -10.02 10.96
C ALA A 51 -6.89 -10.53 11.28
N GLU A 52 -7.80 -9.65 11.71
CA GLU A 52 -9.18 -10.00 12.04
C GLU A 52 -10.13 -9.80 10.85
N THR A 53 -10.03 -8.67 10.14
CA THR A 53 -10.92 -8.35 9.01
C THR A 53 -10.39 -8.85 7.67
N HIS A 54 -9.10 -9.22 7.60
CA HIS A 54 -8.36 -9.55 6.38
C HIS A 54 -8.29 -8.41 5.36
N GLU A 55 -8.62 -7.19 5.77
CA GLU A 55 -8.53 -6.02 4.89
C GLU A 55 -7.07 -5.54 4.79
N PRO A 56 -6.61 -5.18 3.58
CA PRO A 56 -5.28 -4.61 3.41
C PRO A 56 -5.21 -3.24 4.06
N ILE A 57 -4.15 -3.02 4.83
CA ILE A 57 -3.84 -1.76 5.51
C ILE A 57 -2.83 -0.98 4.68
N ASP A 58 -1.71 -1.62 4.34
CA ASP A 58 -0.64 -1.00 3.57
C ASP A 58 0.20 -2.04 2.80
N ILE A 59 1.00 -1.55 1.86
CA ILE A 59 1.91 -2.36 1.05
C ILE A 59 3.31 -1.73 1.13
N LEU A 60 4.25 -2.49 1.69
CA LEU A 60 5.65 -2.10 1.79
C LEU A 60 6.45 -2.64 0.60
N PRO A 61 7.51 -1.93 0.16
CA PRO A 61 8.25 -2.29 -1.03
C PRO A 61 9.02 -3.60 -0.91
N ASN A 62 9.34 -4.06 0.31
CA ASN A 62 10.11 -5.28 0.55
C ASN A 62 10.02 -5.72 2.03
N ARG A 63 10.49 -6.94 2.32
CA ARG A 63 10.55 -7.53 3.67
C ARG A 63 11.82 -7.21 4.48
N ARG A 64 12.60 -6.18 4.12
CA ARG A 64 13.83 -5.87 4.85
C ARG A 64 13.48 -5.40 6.26
N LYS A 65 14.30 -5.82 7.21
CA LYS A 65 14.15 -5.47 8.63
C LYS A 65 14.03 -3.97 8.86
N ASP A 66 14.84 -3.17 8.16
CA ASP A 66 14.84 -1.71 8.32
C ASP A 66 13.54 -1.10 7.80
N THR A 67 13.04 -1.56 6.65
CA THR A 67 11.74 -1.15 6.10
C THR A 67 10.57 -1.48 7.04
N ILE A 68 10.59 -2.66 7.65
CA ILE A 68 9.54 -3.06 8.61
C ILE A 68 9.63 -2.23 9.90
N LYS A 69 10.85 -1.95 10.37
CA LYS A 69 11.07 -1.12 11.58
C LYS A 69 10.67 0.33 11.39
N ASP A 70 10.91 0.90 10.22
CA ASP A 70 10.52 2.28 9.94
C ASP A 70 9.00 2.43 9.85
N TYR A 71 8.29 1.34 9.57
CA TYR A 71 6.83 1.29 9.51
C TYR A 71 6.15 1.06 10.88
N LEU A 72 6.76 0.26 11.76
CA LEU A 72 6.23 -0.12 13.08
C LEU A 72 6.66 0.82 14.21
#